data_AF-A0A2E1X415-F1
#
_entry.id   AF-A0A2E1X415-F1
#
_cell.length_a   1.000
_cell.length_b   1.000
_cell.length_c   1.000
_cell.angle_alpha   90.00
_cell.angle_beta   90.00
_cell.angle_gamma   90.00
#
_symmetry.space_group_name_H-M   'P 1'
#
loop_
_entity.id
_entity.type
_entity.pdbx_description
1 polymer ?
#
loop_
_entity_poly.entity_id
_entity_poly.type
_entity_poly.pdbx_seq_one_letter_code
_entity_poly.pdbx_strand_id
1 'polypeptide(L)'
;MQDAHVNCSRTIGSHQFRLLVLLFLVALGCLCCGRAAADELRLKNGYLLRGRVLSDNGKQVVLQVPEGKMWIRKSRISSILIMDPRQTLIEECERRVRGGNPGSAIPFLRNEYRLSSQRNEILSIYRESLLCQIDSYLDQGKLERAMNLWKEYRTLPGNSVRDSLVREKIYQGQDRLLKFESDIHLALETNQPLEATLKIRRLLEEFPSEQRKRNRSLAENLLEAGRRLHDSGDLKSAAPLLIDAVILAPDLLSRARTAIVHCSTSGQGLTIEHARQLLPQEPAIYLAAAKIAEISGNGTERAVQLDRVRGEVGQEISPVEIRNDLSRRASNELAGALPPPPDLDLQIEHHQDRFWHDWNLPGKPPQQLEVRLHENNDQMQRILGLSSDSARWMVELHYGQTIDETLHLVPDAPFLDQDALPRELFRNALANIVGSSRWLPPWLEEGLCAISRGQLARMRDLQLLQRAHKLGNLPEITDLLDIEVAIEDELYRAACGSLIEWIICDVPPALLPDLLLQLTEEGLEQTLSAVTGADTLHELQQDWIRGKITGR
;
A
#
# COMPACT_ATOMS: atom_id res chain seq x y z
N MET A 1 -23.14 -8.68 80.56
CA MET A 1 -21.98 -9.03 79.71
C MET A 1 -21.83 -7.92 78.67
N GLN A 2 -20.65 -7.30 78.65
CA GLN A 2 -19.88 -6.70 77.52
C GLN A 2 -20.60 -6.55 76.15
N ASP A 3 -20.44 -5.52 75.33
CA ASP A 3 -19.45 -4.44 75.20
C ASP A 3 -20.00 -3.27 74.35
N ALA A 4 -19.25 -2.16 74.36
CA ALA A 4 -19.51 -0.84 73.78
C ALA A 4 -19.50 -0.76 72.23
N HIS A 5 -20.19 0.24 71.65
CA HIS A 5 -19.57 1.50 71.19
C HIS A 5 -20.58 2.48 70.55
N VAL A 6 -20.43 3.74 70.95
CA VAL A 6 -21.11 4.95 70.45
C VAL A 6 -20.43 5.44 69.17
N ASN A 7 -21.20 5.96 68.20
CA ASN A 7 -20.78 7.20 67.53
C ASN A 7 -21.94 7.97 66.89
N CYS A 8 -22.20 9.15 67.44
CA CYS A 8 -22.97 10.24 66.84
C CYS A 8 -22.01 11.16 66.09
N SER A 9 -22.40 11.69 64.92
CA SER A 9 -22.36 13.15 64.68
C SER A 9 -23.01 13.53 63.36
N ARG A 10 -23.75 14.64 63.45
CA ARG A 10 -24.49 15.32 62.38
C ARG A 10 -23.58 16.16 61.50
N THR A 11 -24.04 16.28 60.26
CA THR A 11 -23.85 17.35 59.27
C THR A 11 -23.57 18.76 59.81
N ILE A 12 -22.69 19.51 59.13
CA ILE A 12 -22.91 20.86 58.55
C ILE A 12 -21.59 21.34 57.88
N GLY A 13 -21.68 21.86 56.66
CA GLY A 13 -20.74 22.89 56.17
C GLY A 13 -19.56 22.48 55.28
N SER A 14 -19.78 21.83 54.12
CA SER A 14 -18.71 21.66 53.10
C SER A 14 -19.03 22.24 51.71
N HIS A 15 -20.30 22.54 51.42
CA HIS A 15 -20.69 22.99 50.07
C HIS A 15 -20.48 24.49 49.81
N GLN A 16 -20.66 25.37 50.81
CA GLN A 16 -20.41 26.80 50.62
C GLN A 16 -18.91 27.13 50.51
N PHE A 17 -18.04 26.41 51.23
CA PHE A 17 -16.59 26.63 51.15
C PHE A 17 -16.02 26.15 49.80
N ARG A 18 -16.53 25.03 49.25
CA ARG A 18 -16.14 24.55 47.92
C ARG A 18 -16.61 25.50 46.82
N LEU A 19 -17.82 26.04 46.90
CA LEU A 19 -18.32 26.99 45.90
C LEU A 19 -17.54 28.32 45.95
N LEU A 20 -17.16 28.78 47.14
CA LEU A 20 -16.40 30.03 47.33
C LEU A 20 -14.94 29.86 46.92
N VAL A 21 -14.31 28.71 47.17
CA VAL A 21 -12.97 28.38 46.65
C VAL A 21 -12.99 28.21 45.13
N LEU A 22 -14.05 27.64 44.55
CA LEU A 22 -14.18 27.48 43.11
C LEU A 22 -14.45 28.82 42.41
N LEU A 23 -15.26 29.71 43.01
CA LEU A 23 -15.41 31.10 42.57
C LEU A 23 -14.13 31.91 42.75
N PHE A 24 -13.37 31.69 43.82
CA PHE A 24 -12.08 32.34 44.04
C PHE A 24 -11.02 31.81 43.06
N LEU A 25 -11.03 30.53 42.70
CA LEU A 25 -10.16 29.93 41.68
C LEU A 25 -10.55 30.36 40.25
N VAL A 26 -11.84 30.53 39.95
CA VAL A 26 -12.30 31.11 38.69
C VAL A 26 -11.98 32.60 38.63
N ALA A 27 -12.12 33.35 39.73
CA ALA A 27 -11.71 34.74 39.81
C ALA A 27 -10.18 34.91 39.74
N LEU A 28 -9.40 34.02 40.37
CA LEU A 28 -7.93 33.97 40.23
C LEU A 28 -7.53 33.56 38.81
N GLY A 29 -8.25 32.63 38.18
CA GLY A 29 -8.05 32.25 36.77
C GLY A 29 -8.34 33.39 35.80
N CYS A 30 -9.36 34.21 36.10
CA CYS A 30 -9.67 35.45 35.39
C CYS A 30 -8.66 36.57 35.68
N LEU A 31 -8.03 36.61 36.85
CA LEU A 31 -6.97 37.56 37.21
C LEU A 31 -5.58 37.15 36.67
N CYS A 32 -5.34 35.86 36.44
CA CYS A 32 -4.11 35.32 35.83
C CYS A 32 -4.15 35.31 34.30
N CYS A 33 -5.28 35.64 33.69
CA CYS A 33 -5.33 36.08 32.30
C CYS A 33 -4.79 37.52 32.24
N GLY A 34 -3.47 37.66 32.37
CA GLY A 34 -2.76 38.86 31.98
C GLY A 34 -3.26 39.28 30.61
N ARG A 35 -3.82 40.48 30.52
CA ARG A 35 -4.29 41.09 29.27
C ARG A 35 -3.23 40.81 28.20
N ALA A 36 -3.62 40.03 27.19
CA ALA A 36 -2.74 39.67 26.10
C ALA A 36 -2.49 40.92 25.25
N ALA A 37 -1.53 41.74 25.66
CA ALA A 37 -1.04 42.86 24.89
C ALA A 37 -0.18 42.37 23.73
N ALA A 38 -0.13 43.13 22.65
CA ALA A 38 0.97 42.99 21.71
C ALA A 38 2.08 43.91 22.11
N ASP A 39 3.29 43.44 21.84
CA ASP A 39 4.49 44.15 22.20
C ASP A 39 5.27 44.53 20.95
N GLU A 40 5.74 45.78 20.93
CA GLU A 40 6.88 46.15 20.10
C GLU A 40 8.14 45.66 20.80
N LEU A 41 8.73 44.59 20.28
CA LEU A 41 9.99 44.03 20.71
C LEU A 41 11.13 44.75 19.99
N ARG A 42 11.85 45.61 20.72
CA ARG A 42 13.14 46.13 20.23
C ARG A 42 14.21 45.11 20.53
N LEU A 43 14.98 44.76 19.52
CA LEU A 43 16.12 43.88 19.63
C LEU A 43 17.39 44.72 19.86
N LYS A 44 18.39 44.14 20.52
CA LYS A 44 19.69 44.80 20.78
C LYS A 44 20.47 45.15 19.52
N ASN A 45 20.16 44.49 18.40
CA ASN A 45 20.74 44.77 17.08
C ASN A 45 20.00 45.91 16.34
N GLY A 46 19.10 46.63 17.00
CA GLY A 46 18.38 47.79 16.44
C GLY A 46 17.12 47.42 15.64
N TYR A 47 16.86 46.14 15.38
CA TYR A 47 15.65 45.70 14.70
C TYR A 47 14.45 45.73 15.65
N LEU A 48 13.28 45.91 15.04
CA LEU A 48 12.04 46.20 15.76
C LEU A 48 10.98 45.26 15.21
N LEU A 49 10.44 44.42 16.10
CA LEU A 49 9.49 43.35 15.78
C LEU A 49 8.15 43.67 16.45
N ARG A 50 7.07 43.65 15.68
CA ARG A 50 5.72 43.94 16.16
C ARG A 50 4.86 42.69 16.08
N GLY A 51 4.16 42.37 17.16
CA GLY A 51 3.27 41.21 17.21
C GLY A 51 2.71 40.94 18.59
N ARG A 52 1.77 40.00 18.68
CA ARG A 52 1.13 39.65 19.95
C ARG A 52 2.00 38.69 20.75
N VAL A 53 2.43 39.05 21.97
CA VAL A 53 3.16 38.10 22.81
C VAL A 53 2.18 37.06 23.35
N LEU A 54 2.43 35.80 23.02
CA LEU A 54 1.63 34.66 23.44
C LEU A 54 2.13 34.07 24.77
N SER A 55 3.45 34.12 25.00
CA SER A 55 4.07 33.68 26.25
C SER A 55 5.44 34.33 26.48
N ASP A 56 5.77 34.58 27.76
CA ASP A 56 7.11 34.97 28.22
C ASP A 56 7.51 34.05 29.37
N ASN A 57 8.42 33.11 29.10
CA ASN A 57 8.87 32.12 30.07
C ASN A 57 10.17 32.56 30.77
N GLY A 58 10.52 33.85 30.73
CA GLY A 58 11.74 34.42 31.33
C GLY A 58 13.03 34.16 30.53
N LYS A 59 13.11 33.05 29.77
CA LYS A 59 14.23 32.75 28.86
C LYS A 59 13.94 33.13 27.40
N GLN A 60 12.68 33.00 27.00
CA GLN A 60 12.22 33.19 25.63
C GLN A 60 10.83 33.84 25.63
N VAL A 61 10.59 34.65 24.61
CA VAL A 61 9.31 35.30 24.31
C VAL A 61 8.78 34.70 23.01
N VAL A 62 7.52 34.27 23.01
CA VAL A 62 6.82 33.78 21.81
C VAL A 62 5.97 34.91 21.27
N LEU A 63 6.35 35.42 20.10
CA LEU A 63 5.66 36.50 19.40
C LEU A 63 4.79 35.93 18.27
N GLN A 64 3.50 36.22 18.27
CA GLN A 64 2.62 35.99 17.14
C GLN A 64 2.78 37.14 16.15
N VAL A 65 3.21 36.79 14.94
CA VAL A 65 3.36 37.68 13.77
C VAL A 65 2.40 37.21 12.67
N PRO A 66 2.16 38.01 11.61
CA PRO A 66 1.23 37.64 10.53
C PRO A 66 1.52 36.28 9.86
N GLU A 67 2.78 35.84 9.85
CA GLU A 67 3.23 34.54 9.31
C GLU A 67 3.01 33.35 10.25
N GLY A 68 2.78 33.58 11.55
CA GLY A 68 2.71 32.50 12.55
C GLY A 68 3.32 32.88 13.89
N LYS A 69 3.96 31.91 14.56
CA LYS A 69 4.62 32.11 15.87
C LYS A 69 6.13 32.15 15.70
N MET A 70 6.77 33.10 16.36
CA MET A 70 8.22 33.29 16.34
C MET A 70 8.78 33.24 17.77
N TRP A 71 9.83 32.46 17.97
CA TRP A 71 10.49 32.30 19.26
C TRP A 71 11.74 33.18 19.34
N ILE A 72 11.78 34.08 20.33
CA ILE A 72 12.88 35.03 20.49
C ILE A 72 13.50 34.85 21.87
N ARG A 73 14.82 34.68 21.93
CA ARG A 73 15.54 34.62 23.21
C ARG A 73 15.54 36.00 23.88
N LYS A 74 15.21 36.04 25.18
CA LYS A 74 15.12 37.29 25.95
C LYS A 74 16.44 38.06 26.01
N SER A 75 17.57 37.36 25.92
CA SER A 75 18.90 37.97 25.85
C SER A 75 19.13 38.89 24.64
N ARG A 76 18.35 38.72 23.57
CA ARG A 76 18.40 39.52 22.33
C ARG A 76 17.46 40.72 22.35
N ILE A 77 16.55 40.80 23.33
CA ILE A 77 15.55 41.86 23.46
C ILE A 77 16.14 42.99 24.31
N SER A 78 15.98 44.23 23.87
CA SER A 78 16.36 45.44 24.61
C SER A 78 15.19 46.02 25.41
N SER A 79 14.01 46.11 24.82
CA SER A 79 12.79 46.59 25.49
C SER A 79 11.52 46.01 24.87
N ILE A 80 10.46 45.95 25.68
CA ILE A 80 9.12 45.46 25.30
C ILE A 80 8.13 46.62 25.56
N LEU A 81 7.46 47.12 24.52
CA LEU A 81 6.46 48.19 24.64
C LEU A 81 5.06 47.65 24.43
N ILE A 82 4.20 47.79 25.44
CA ILE A 82 2.83 47.27 25.48
C ILE A 82 1.90 48.18 24.64
N MET A 83 1.26 47.62 23.63
CA MET A 83 0.32 48.30 22.73
C MET A 83 -0.96 47.47 22.51
N ASP A 84 -1.98 48.06 21.86
CA ASP A 84 -3.17 47.32 21.44
C ASP A 84 -2.77 46.22 20.43
N PRO A 85 -3.05 44.93 20.72
CA PRO A 85 -2.66 43.80 19.90
C PRO A 85 -3.21 43.75 18.50
N ARG A 86 -4.40 44.30 18.28
CA ARG A 86 -4.99 44.29 16.94
C ARG A 86 -4.44 45.43 16.09
N GLN A 87 -4.32 46.62 16.64
CA GLN A 87 -3.77 47.78 15.91
C GLN A 87 -2.32 47.55 15.49
N THR A 88 -1.48 46.99 16.37
CA THR A 88 -0.08 46.67 16.03
C THR A 88 0.08 45.62 14.93
N LEU A 89 -0.77 44.59 14.91
CA LEU A 89 -0.75 43.58 13.85
C LEU A 89 -1.24 44.14 12.51
N ILE A 90 -2.24 45.03 12.52
CA ILE A 90 -2.74 45.74 11.33
C ILE A 90 -1.65 46.68 10.78
N GLU A 91 -1.02 47.49 11.64
CA GLU A 91 0.11 48.36 11.26
C GLU A 91 1.30 47.57 10.69
N GLU A 92 1.60 46.40 11.26
CA GLU A 92 2.66 45.53 10.76
C GLU A 92 2.29 44.93 9.39
N CYS A 93 1.02 44.60 9.15
CA CYS A 93 0.54 44.20 7.82
C CYS A 93 0.74 45.34 6.81
N GLU A 94 0.36 46.57 7.15
CA GLU A 94 0.58 47.73 6.27
C GLU A 94 2.07 47.95 5.99
N ARG A 95 2.92 47.84 7.01
CA ARG A 95 4.37 47.97 6.87
C ARG A 95 4.92 46.94 5.89
N ARG A 96 4.41 45.71 5.91
CA ARG A 96 4.87 44.62 5.03
C ARG A 96 4.37 44.77 3.59
N VAL A 97 3.17 45.32 3.40
CA VAL A 97 2.67 45.70 2.08
C VAL A 97 3.58 46.79 1.47
N ARG A 98 3.94 47.81 2.26
CA ARG A 98 4.86 48.88 1.81
C ARG A 98 6.31 48.40 1.68
N GLY A 99 6.72 47.46 2.51
CA GLY A 99 8.10 46.95 2.62
C GLY A 99 8.44 45.80 1.66
N GLY A 100 7.56 45.46 0.72
CA GLY A 100 7.84 44.50 -0.36
C GLY A 100 7.58 43.02 -0.04
N ASN A 101 7.00 42.69 1.12
CA ASN A 101 6.63 41.32 1.50
C ASN A 101 5.11 41.16 1.76
N PRO A 102 4.25 41.52 0.79
CA PRO A 102 2.79 41.55 0.98
C PRO A 102 2.19 40.16 1.28
N GLY A 103 2.75 39.08 0.71
CA GLY A 103 2.21 37.72 0.87
C GLY A 103 2.22 37.20 2.30
N SER A 104 3.14 37.69 3.12
CA SER A 104 3.26 37.31 4.53
C SER A 104 2.10 37.82 5.41
N ALA A 105 1.39 38.86 4.97
CA ALA A 105 0.24 39.44 5.67
C ALA A 105 -1.09 38.73 5.31
N ILE A 106 -1.15 38.06 4.15
CA ILE A 106 -2.37 37.43 3.61
C ILE A 106 -3.01 36.42 4.57
N PRO A 107 -2.28 35.47 5.21
CA PRO A 107 -2.91 34.46 6.07
C PRO A 107 -3.65 35.08 7.26
N PHE A 108 -3.03 36.09 7.90
CA PHE A 108 -3.62 36.82 9.02
C PHE A 108 -4.84 37.63 8.58
N LEU A 109 -4.70 38.41 7.51
CA LEU A 109 -5.78 39.26 6.98
C LEU A 109 -6.98 38.43 6.51
N ARG A 110 -6.74 37.29 5.88
CA ARG A 110 -7.78 36.32 5.49
C ARG A 110 -8.56 35.82 6.70
N ASN A 111 -7.88 35.54 7.81
CA ASN A 111 -8.52 35.04 9.02
C ASN A 111 -9.32 36.14 9.73
N GLU A 112 -8.76 37.34 9.88
CA GLU A 112 -9.46 38.48 10.49
C GLU A 112 -10.67 38.94 9.64
N TYR A 113 -10.58 38.88 8.30
CA TYR A 113 -11.70 39.16 7.41
C TYR A 113 -12.85 38.16 7.58
N ARG A 114 -12.54 36.87 7.75
CA ARG A 114 -13.56 35.83 8.05
C ARG A 114 -14.26 36.07 9.37
N LEU A 115 -13.51 36.53 10.38
CA LEU A 115 -14.05 36.82 11.72
C LEU A 115 -14.83 38.13 11.80
N SER A 116 -14.52 39.11 10.94
CA SER A 116 -15.08 40.46 11.01
C SER A 116 -15.21 41.14 9.63
N SER A 117 -16.10 40.61 8.80
CA SER A 117 -16.32 41.05 7.41
C SER A 117 -16.82 42.49 7.24
N GLN A 118 -17.33 43.12 8.30
CA GLN A 118 -17.88 44.49 8.27
C GLN A 118 -16.82 45.59 8.47
N ARG A 119 -15.56 45.25 8.73
CA ARG A 119 -14.49 46.24 8.98
C ARG A 119 -13.80 46.64 7.68
N ASN A 120 -14.12 47.83 7.18
CA ASN A 120 -13.56 48.39 5.94
C ASN A 120 -12.02 48.53 5.97
N GLU A 121 -11.42 48.76 7.13
CA GLU A 121 -9.96 48.92 7.29
C GLU A 121 -9.19 47.63 7.00
N ILE A 122 -9.71 46.46 7.42
CA ILE A 122 -9.06 45.17 7.18
C ILE A 122 -9.20 44.79 5.71
N LEU A 123 -10.38 45.07 5.14
CA LEU A 123 -10.67 44.81 3.74
C LEU A 123 -9.72 45.57 2.80
N SER A 124 -9.43 46.85 3.06
CA SER A 124 -8.54 47.65 2.21
C SER A 124 -7.11 47.09 2.21
N ILE A 125 -6.57 46.79 3.39
CA ILE A 125 -5.21 46.24 3.55
C ILE A 125 -5.11 44.85 2.94
N TYR A 126 -6.14 44.02 3.11
CA TYR A 126 -6.19 42.68 2.53
C TYR A 126 -6.23 42.71 1.00
N ARG A 127 -7.06 43.58 0.41
CA ARG A 127 -7.11 43.79 -1.04
C ARG A 127 -5.77 44.25 -1.59
N GLU A 128 -5.13 45.23 -0.94
CA GLU A 128 -3.82 45.74 -1.38
C GLU A 128 -2.73 44.67 -1.25
N SER A 129 -2.76 43.88 -0.17
CA SER A 129 -1.84 42.75 0.03
C SER A 129 -1.98 41.70 -1.07
N LEU A 130 -3.22 41.35 -1.45
CA LEU A 130 -3.48 40.42 -2.54
C LEU A 130 -2.97 40.97 -3.88
N LEU A 131 -3.28 42.21 -4.23
CA LEU A 131 -2.82 42.82 -5.48
C LEU A 131 -1.29 42.89 -5.57
N CYS A 132 -0.62 43.37 -4.52
CA CYS A 132 0.85 43.44 -4.50
C CYS A 132 1.49 42.05 -4.61
N GLN A 133 0.88 41.02 -4.00
CA GLN A 133 1.37 39.65 -4.12
C GLN A 133 1.11 39.05 -5.51
N ILE A 134 -0.03 39.38 -6.13
CA ILE A 134 -0.34 38.97 -7.50
C ILE A 134 0.66 39.58 -8.48
N ASP A 135 0.93 40.88 -8.38
CA ASP A 135 1.95 41.56 -9.20
C ASP A 135 3.33 40.91 -9.02
N SER A 136 3.73 40.65 -7.77
CA SER A 136 5.00 39.95 -7.49
C SER A 136 5.07 38.56 -8.15
N TYR A 137 3.97 37.80 -8.16
CA TYR A 137 3.93 36.51 -8.84
C TYR A 137 3.93 36.63 -10.37
N LEU A 138 3.27 37.63 -10.93
CA LEU A 138 3.31 37.91 -12.36
C LEU A 138 4.72 38.29 -12.81
N ASP A 139 5.43 39.12 -12.05
CA ASP A 139 6.82 39.51 -12.34
C ASP A 139 7.80 38.33 -12.22
N GLN A 140 7.50 37.36 -11.36
CA GLN A 140 8.26 36.10 -11.23
C GLN A 140 7.86 35.01 -12.24
N GLY A 141 6.90 35.28 -13.13
CA GLY A 141 6.37 34.29 -14.09
C GLY A 141 5.53 33.17 -13.46
N LYS A 142 5.12 33.30 -12.18
CA LYS A 142 4.31 32.30 -11.45
C LYS A 142 2.81 32.51 -11.70
N LEU A 143 2.41 32.34 -12.94
CA LEU A 143 1.07 32.67 -13.44
C LEU A 143 -0.05 31.94 -12.69
N GLU A 144 0.09 30.63 -12.41
CA GLU A 144 -0.95 29.87 -11.71
C GLU A 144 -1.20 30.40 -10.29
N ARG A 145 -0.13 30.71 -9.55
CA ARG A 145 -0.24 31.27 -8.19
C ARG A 145 -0.89 32.65 -8.21
N ALA A 146 -0.57 33.46 -9.22
CA ALA A 146 -1.22 34.75 -9.45
C ALA A 146 -2.72 34.58 -9.74
N MET A 147 -3.10 33.63 -10.60
CA MET A 147 -4.51 33.33 -10.93
C MET A 147 -5.30 32.85 -9.71
N ASN A 148 -4.73 32.02 -8.86
CA ASN A 148 -5.40 31.53 -7.64
C ASN A 148 -5.66 32.67 -6.64
N LEU A 149 -4.69 33.56 -6.42
CA LEU A 149 -4.88 34.75 -5.60
C LEU A 149 -5.85 35.75 -6.24
N TRP A 150 -5.89 35.84 -7.58
CA TRP A 150 -6.84 36.69 -8.29
C TRP A 150 -8.28 36.20 -8.12
N LYS A 151 -8.53 34.88 -8.13
CA LYS A 151 -9.85 34.31 -7.83
C LYS A 151 -10.31 34.71 -6.43
N GLU A 152 -9.41 34.62 -5.44
CA GLU A 152 -9.68 35.08 -4.06
C GLU A 152 -9.99 36.58 -4.02
N TYR A 153 -9.16 37.41 -4.66
CA TYR A 153 -9.34 38.86 -4.74
C TYR A 153 -10.71 39.27 -5.31
N ARG A 154 -11.17 38.57 -6.35
CA ARG A 154 -12.45 38.85 -7.02
C ARG A 154 -13.67 38.57 -6.16
N THR A 155 -13.55 37.78 -5.11
CA THR A 155 -14.66 37.54 -4.16
C THR A 155 -14.83 38.69 -3.15
N LEU A 156 -13.83 39.57 -3.03
CA LEU A 156 -13.87 40.69 -2.10
C LEU A 156 -14.61 41.91 -2.68
N PRO A 157 -15.40 42.64 -1.86
CA PRO A 157 -16.11 43.83 -2.32
C PRO A 157 -15.18 45.04 -2.53
N GLY A 158 -15.49 45.87 -3.53
CA GLY A 158 -14.70 47.06 -3.93
C GLY A 158 -13.98 46.90 -5.27
N ASN A 159 -13.39 47.99 -5.77
CA ASN A 159 -12.53 48.03 -6.97
C ASN A 159 -11.27 48.87 -6.67
N SER A 160 -10.13 48.50 -7.26
CA SER A 160 -8.91 49.31 -7.25
C SER A 160 -8.58 49.80 -8.67
N VAL A 161 -7.84 50.91 -8.77
CA VAL A 161 -7.33 51.42 -10.06
C VAL A 161 -6.36 50.42 -10.70
N ARG A 162 -5.65 49.63 -9.89
CA ARG A 162 -4.72 48.59 -10.35
C ARG A 162 -5.43 47.36 -10.94
N ASP A 163 -6.75 47.27 -10.79
CA ASP A 163 -7.53 46.11 -11.24
C ASP A 163 -7.44 45.91 -12.75
N SER A 164 -7.37 46.97 -13.55
CA SER A 164 -7.35 46.87 -15.01
C SER A 164 -6.08 46.19 -15.52
N LEU A 165 -4.91 46.63 -15.03
CA LEU A 165 -3.59 46.14 -15.45
C LEU A 165 -3.37 44.68 -15.03
N VAL A 166 -3.72 44.34 -13.79
CA VAL A 166 -3.61 42.97 -13.28
C VAL A 166 -4.58 42.05 -14.02
N ARG A 167 -5.82 42.50 -14.25
CA ARG A 167 -6.84 41.74 -14.96
C ARG A 167 -6.40 41.37 -16.37
N GLU A 168 -5.80 42.29 -17.11
CA GLU A 168 -5.32 42.02 -18.47
C GLU A 168 -4.25 40.92 -18.48
N LYS A 169 -3.24 41.01 -17.60
CA LYS A 169 -2.20 39.98 -17.46
C LYS A 169 -2.78 38.62 -17.05
N ILE A 170 -3.78 38.61 -16.18
CA ILE A 170 -4.45 37.37 -15.75
C ILE A 170 -5.27 36.78 -16.90
N TYR A 171 -5.97 37.59 -17.70
CA TYR A 171 -6.70 37.10 -18.87
C TYR A 171 -5.76 36.55 -19.95
N GLN A 172 -4.64 37.20 -20.22
CA GLN A 172 -3.59 36.64 -21.08
C GLN A 172 -3.09 35.29 -20.56
N GLY A 173 -3.00 35.13 -19.24
CA GLY A 173 -2.68 33.86 -18.61
C GLY A 173 -3.75 32.78 -18.79
N GLN A 174 -5.02 33.16 -18.68
CA GLN A 174 -6.16 32.27 -18.95
C GLN A 174 -6.22 31.85 -20.42
N ASP A 175 -6.03 32.78 -21.34
CA ASP A 175 -5.96 32.51 -22.78
C ASP A 175 -4.80 31.57 -23.11
N ARG A 176 -3.66 31.73 -22.43
CA ARG A 176 -2.52 30.82 -22.56
C ARG A 176 -2.82 29.41 -22.06
N LEU A 177 -3.51 29.27 -20.92
CA LEU A 177 -3.98 27.97 -20.43
C LEU A 177 -4.93 27.31 -21.44
N LEU A 178 -5.93 28.06 -21.91
CA LEU A 178 -6.89 27.60 -22.92
C LEU A 178 -6.18 27.16 -24.21
N LYS A 179 -5.16 27.91 -24.64
CA LYS A 179 -4.34 27.56 -25.80
C LYS A 179 -3.58 26.25 -25.61
N PHE A 180 -2.99 26.02 -24.44
CA PHE A 180 -2.37 24.72 -24.16
C PHE A 180 -3.40 23.59 -24.18
N GLU A 181 -4.58 23.80 -23.59
CA GLU A 181 -5.65 22.80 -23.63
C GLU A 181 -6.08 22.51 -25.07
N SER A 182 -6.27 23.54 -25.92
CA SER A 182 -6.63 23.35 -27.33
C SER A 182 -5.53 22.61 -28.10
N ASP A 183 -4.26 22.94 -27.86
CA ASP A 183 -3.13 22.31 -28.53
C ASP A 183 -3.00 20.83 -28.16
N ILE A 184 -3.29 20.49 -26.89
CA ILE A 184 -3.36 19.11 -26.40
C ILE A 184 -4.53 18.38 -27.06
N HIS A 185 -5.73 18.98 -27.07
CA HIS A 185 -6.91 18.38 -27.70
C HIS A 185 -6.67 18.09 -29.18
N LEU A 186 -6.07 19.03 -29.92
CA LEU A 186 -5.71 18.83 -31.32
C LEU A 186 -4.73 17.67 -31.51
N ALA A 187 -3.72 17.54 -30.65
CA ALA A 187 -2.75 16.43 -30.72
C ALA A 187 -3.40 15.07 -30.42
N LEU A 188 -4.38 15.03 -29.52
CA LEU A 188 -5.17 13.83 -29.22
C LEU A 188 -6.08 13.46 -30.40
N GLU A 189 -6.79 14.43 -30.98
CA GLU A 189 -7.69 14.21 -32.13
C GLU A 189 -6.95 13.76 -33.39
N THR A 190 -5.74 14.29 -33.61
CA THR A 190 -4.87 13.89 -34.73
C THR A 190 -4.09 12.60 -34.46
N ASN A 191 -4.32 11.95 -33.31
CA ASN A 191 -3.72 10.68 -32.92
C ASN A 191 -2.18 10.70 -32.88
N GLN A 192 -1.62 11.79 -32.33
CA GLN A 192 -0.18 12.02 -32.19
C GLN A 192 0.26 11.93 -30.71
N PRO A 193 0.47 10.71 -30.17
CA PRO A 193 0.65 10.49 -28.73
C PRO A 193 1.95 11.10 -28.16
N LEU A 194 3.03 11.12 -28.95
CA LEU A 194 4.29 11.77 -28.54
C LEU A 194 4.15 13.29 -28.45
N GLU A 195 3.46 13.91 -29.41
CA GLU A 195 3.22 15.35 -29.39
C GLU A 195 2.27 15.74 -28.26
N ALA A 196 1.20 14.95 -28.04
CA ALA A 196 0.30 15.11 -26.91
C ALA A 196 1.05 15.04 -25.57
N THR A 197 1.95 14.06 -25.41
CA THR A 197 2.79 13.90 -24.22
C THR A 197 3.65 15.14 -23.97
N LEU A 198 4.34 15.65 -24.99
CA LEU A 198 5.18 16.85 -24.88
C LEU A 198 4.36 18.09 -24.51
N LYS A 199 3.20 18.27 -25.12
CA LYS A 199 2.29 19.39 -24.84
C LYS A 199 1.72 19.32 -23.43
N ILE A 200 1.34 18.14 -22.95
CA ILE A 200 0.88 17.93 -21.56
C ILE A 200 2.02 18.24 -20.57
N ARG A 201 3.24 17.76 -20.80
CA ARG A 201 4.38 18.07 -19.91
C ARG A 201 4.65 19.57 -19.82
N ARG A 202 4.63 20.29 -20.95
CA ARG A 202 4.75 21.77 -20.96
C ARG A 202 3.64 22.46 -20.18
N LEU A 203 2.39 21.99 -20.32
CA LEU A 203 1.27 22.52 -19.53
C LEU A 203 1.50 22.29 -18.04
N LEU A 204 2.01 21.12 -17.62
CA LEU A 204 2.25 20.80 -16.21
C LEU A 204 3.44 21.55 -15.60
N GLU A 205 4.43 21.93 -16.41
CA GLU A 205 5.53 22.81 -16.00
C GLU A 205 5.03 24.22 -15.64
N GLU A 206 4.09 24.77 -16.42
CA GLU A 206 3.52 26.10 -16.18
C GLU A 206 2.33 26.10 -15.20
N PHE A 207 1.53 25.02 -15.21
CA PHE A 207 0.30 24.85 -14.42
C PHE A 207 0.25 23.49 -13.70
N PRO A 208 1.02 23.31 -12.61
CA PRO A 208 1.03 22.07 -11.83
C PRO A 208 -0.34 21.63 -11.27
N SER A 209 -1.28 22.55 -11.04
CA SER A 209 -2.63 22.21 -10.53
C SER A 209 -3.43 21.30 -11.47
N GLU A 210 -3.13 21.33 -12.77
CA GLU A 210 -3.79 20.49 -13.79
C GLU A 210 -3.31 19.03 -13.78
N GLN A 211 -2.29 18.71 -12.96
CA GLN A 211 -1.69 17.38 -12.88
C GLN A 211 -2.73 16.28 -12.62
N ARG A 212 -3.68 16.51 -11.69
CA ARG A 212 -4.74 15.53 -11.40
C ARG A 212 -5.62 15.22 -12.61
N LYS A 213 -5.94 16.24 -13.43
CA LYS A 213 -6.77 16.09 -14.62
C LYS A 213 -6.01 15.40 -15.76
N ARG A 214 -4.72 15.69 -15.89
CA ARG A 214 -3.91 15.31 -17.07
C ARG A 214 -3.04 14.07 -16.88
N ASN A 215 -2.78 13.62 -15.65
CA ASN A 215 -1.93 12.45 -15.37
C ASN A 215 -2.41 11.18 -16.07
N ARG A 216 -3.72 10.90 -16.05
CA ARG A 216 -4.26 9.70 -16.71
C ARG A 216 -4.05 9.76 -18.22
N SER A 217 -4.42 10.87 -18.84
CA SER A 217 -4.20 11.09 -20.27
C SER A 217 -2.72 11.03 -20.63
N LEU A 218 -1.83 11.57 -19.79
CA LEU A 218 -0.39 11.49 -19.98
C LEU A 218 0.10 10.04 -19.98
N ALA A 219 -0.30 9.24 -18.98
CA ALA A 219 0.08 7.84 -18.88
C ALA A 219 -0.41 7.02 -20.09
N GLU A 220 -1.65 7.24 -20.53
CA GLU A 220 -2.22 6.56 -21.70
C GLU A 220 -1.50 6.94 -23.01
N ASN A 221 -1.15 8.22 -23.19
CA ASN A 221 -0.39 8.66 -24.36
C ASN A 221 1.06 8.15 -24.34
N LEU A 222 1.69 8.09 -23.16
CA LEU A 222 3.02 7.49 -23.00
C LEU A 222 3.00 5.99 -23.34
N LEU A 223 1.97 5.27 -22.90
CA LEU A 223 1.79 3.85 -23.23
C LEU A 223 1.62 3.65 -24.73
N GLU A 224 0.75 4.43 -25.39
CA GLU A 224 0.51 4.33 -26.83
C GLU A 224 1.73 4.77 -27.66
N ALA A 225 2.46 5.82 -27.23
CA ALA A 225 3.72 6.20 -27.85
C ALA A 225 4.79 5.10 -27.70
N GLY A 226 4.91 4.54 -26.49
CA GLY A 226 5.80 3.42 -26.19
C GLY A 226 5.47 2.19 -27.03
N ARG A 227 4.19 1.88 -27.22
CA ARG A 227 3.71 0.79 -28.08
C ARG A 227 4.17 0.97 -29.53
N ARG A 228 3.93 2.14 -30.12
CA ARG A 228 4.34 2.41 -31.52
C ARG A 228 5.85 2.30 -31.72
N LEU A 229 6.63 2.78 -30.75
CA LEU A 229 8.08 2.68 -30.79
C LEU A 229 8.55 1.23 -30.63
N HIS A 230 7.94 0.47 -29.71
CA HIS A 230 8.22 -0.95 -29.53
C HIS A 230 7.90 -1.76 -30.80
N ASP A 231 6.70 -1.58 -31.38
CA ASP A 231 6.29 -2.24 -32.62
C ASP A 231 7.18 -1.87 -33.82
N SER A 232 7.75 -0.66 -33.83
CA SER A 232 8.72 -0.22 -34.85
C SER A 232 10.15 -0.73 -34.63
N GLY A 233 10.42 -1.36 -33.48
CA GLY A 233 11.73 -1.89 -33.11
C GLY A 233 12.65 -0.91 -32.38
N ASP A 234 12.24 0.34 -32.14
CA ASP A 234 13.00 1.31 -31.34
C ASP A 234 12.79 1.08 -29.83
N LEU A 235 13.36 -0.02 -29.33
CA LEU A 235 13.28 -0.43 -27.93
C LEU A 235 13.95 0.59 -26.99
N LYS A 236 14.93 1.34 -27.47
CA LYS A 236 15.66 2.33 -26.67
C LYS A 236 14.76 3.50 -26.30
N SER A 237 13.98 4.01 -27.25
CA SER A 237 13.02 5.08 -27.00
C SER A 237 11.73 4.59 -26.35
N ALA A 238 11.33 3.32 -26.61
CA ALA A 238 10.14 2.74 -26.01
C ALA A 238 10.27 2.51 -24.49
N ALA A 239 11.42 1.97 -24.04
CA ALA A 239 11.64 1.60 -22.64
C ALA A 239 11.31 2.72 -21.61
N PRO A 240 11.86 3.95 -21.72
CA PRO A 240 11.55 5.00 -20.75
C PRO A 240 10.08 5.44 -20.79
N LEU A 241 9.43 5.43 -21.96
CA LEU A 241 8.02 5.81 -22.08
C LEU A 241 7.09 4.81 -21.39
N LEU A 242 7.36 3.52 -21.57
CA LEU A 242 6.60 2.44 -20.93
C LEU A 242 6.78 2.46 -19.40
N ILE A 243 8.00 2.70 -18.93
CA ILE A 243 8.30 2.82 -17.49
C ILE A 243 7.60 4.06 -16.91
N ASP A 244 7.73 5.22 -17.55
CA ASP A 244 7.07 6.46 -17.11
C ASP A 244 5.54 6.31 -17.06
N ALA A 245 4.95 5.58 -18.01
CA ALA A 245 3.51 5.30 -18.03
C ALA A 245 3.08 4.50 -16.78
N VAL A 246 3.83 3.46 -16.41
CA VAL A 246 3.55 2.63 -15.22
C VAL A 246 3.81 3.39 -13.92
N ILE A 247 4.85 4.23 -13.86
CA ILE A 247 5.11 5.07 -12.67
C ILE A 247 3.95 6.05 -12.44
N LEU A 248 3.40 6.63 -13.51
CA LEU A 248 2.27 7.56 -13.43
C LEU A 248 0.93 6.86 -13.15
N ALA A 249 0.77 5.61 -13.62
CA ALA A 249 -0.44 4.81 -13.47
C ALA A 249 -0.07 3.32 -13.30
N PRO A 250 0.10 2.84 -12.05
CA PRO A 250 0.56 1.48 -11.76
C PRO A 250 -0.35 0.37 -12.31
N ASP A 251 -1.64 0.63 -12.49
CA ASP A 251 -2.60 -0.31 -13.08
C ASP A 251 -2.26 -0.71 -14.52
N LEU A 252 -1.51 0.15 -15.23
CA LEU A 252 -1.02 -0.13 -16.59
C LEU A 252 0.11 -1.17 -16.63
N LEU A 253 0.66 -1.58 -15.49
CA LEU A 253 1.71 -2.61 -15.44
C LEU A 253 1.24 -3.89 -16.13
N SER A 254 0.00 -4.31 -15.90
CA SER A 254 -0.62 -5.48 -16.53
C SER A 254 -0.61 -5.47 -18.07
N ARG A 255 -0.49 -4.28 -18.68
CA ARG A 255 -0.50 -4.05 -20.13
C ARG A 255 0.90 -3.81 -20.72
N ALA A 256 1.88 -3.45 -19.89
CA ALA A 256 3.20 -3.04 -20.32
C ALA A 256 4.32 -3.96 -19.82
N ARG A 257 4.01 -4.88 -18.89
CA ARG A 257 4.99 -5.72 -18.19
C ARG A 257 5.84 -6.51 -19.16
N THR A 258 5.24 -7.24 -20.09
CA THR A 258 6.00 -8.07 -21.03
C THR A 258 6.85 -7.22 -21.99
N ALA A 259 6.37 -6.03 -22.36
CA ALA A 259 7.12 -5.10 -23.20
C ALA A 259 8.32 -4.46 -22.46
N ILE A 260 8.17 -4.10 -21.19
CA ILE A 260 9.26 -3.62 -20.34
C ILE A 260 10.34 -4.70 -20.18
N VAL A 261 9.93 -5.95 -19.97
CA VAL A 261 10.84 -7.10 -19.91
C VAL A 261 11.54 -7.32 -21.26
N HIS A 262 10.82 -7.24 -22.38
CA HIS A 262 11.42 -7.34 -23.72
C HIS A 262 12.50 -6.27 -23.97
N CYS A 263 12.23 -5.01 -23.62
CA CYS A 263 13.24 -3.95 -23.67
C CYS A 263 14.47 -4.27 -22.80
N SER A 264 14.24 -4.77 -21.59
CA SER A 264 15.29 -5.10 -20.63
C SER A 264 16.18 -6.26 -21.09
N THR A 265 15.61 -7.32 -21.68
CA THR A 265 16.39 -8.42 -22.29
C THR A 265 17.25 -7.97 -23.48
N SER A 266 16.87 -6.87 -24.13
CA SER A 266 17.64 -6.21 -25.19
C SER A 266 18.64 -5.17 -24.65
N GLY A 267 18.80 -5.07 -23.32
CA GLY A 267 19.72 -4.15 -22.66
C GLY A 267 19.24 -2.70 -22.55
N GLN A 268 17.93 -2.45 -22.66
CA GLN A 268 17.33 -1.11 -22.56
C GLN A 268 16.42 -1.01 -21.33
N GLY A 269 16.44 0.12 -20.62
CA GLY A 269 15.54 0.35 -19.49
C GLY A 269 16.00 -0.32 -18.20
N LEU A 270 15.22 -1.28 -17.68
CA LEU A 270 15.49 -1.91 -16.38
C LEU A 270 16.64 -2.92 -16.46
N THR A 271 17.23 -3.21 -15.30
CA THR A 271 18.21 -4.29 -15.17
C THR A 271 17.53 -5.66 -15.28
N ILE A 272 18.32 -6.69 -15.62
CA ILE A 272 17.83 -8.07 -15.74
C ILE A 272 17.26 -8.61 -14.42
N GLU A 273 17.76 -8.13 -13.27
CA GLU A 273 17.23 -8.49 -11.95
C GLU A 273 15.82 -7.94 -11.74
N HIS A 274 15.58 -6.67 -12.04
CA HIS A 274 14.25 -6.08 -11.97
C HIS A 274 13.29 -6.69 -13.01
N ALA A 275 13.78 -7.00 -14.22
CA ALA A 275 12.98 -7.72 -15.20
C ALA A 275 12.54 -9.10 -14.69
N ARG A 276 13.40 -9.79 -13.92
CA ARG A 276 13.09 -11.09 -13.31
C ARG A 276 12.01 -10.99 -12.24
N GLN A 277 11.94 -9.89 -11.49
CA GLN A 277 10.85 -9.66 -10.53
C GLN A 277 9.51 -9.49 -11.24
N LEU A 278 9.51 -8.91 -12.44
CA LEU A 278 8.30 -8.71 -13.25
C LEU A 278 7.81 -10.01 -13.91
N LEU A 279 8.72 -10.80 -14.48
CA LEU A 279 8.40 -12.09 -15.12
C LEU A 279 9.43 -13.17 -14.72
N PRO A 280 9.26 -13.83 -13.57
CA PRO A 280 10.28 -14.73 -13.01
C PRO A 280 10.49 -16.01 -13.83
N GLN A 281 9.51 -16.46 -14.60
CA GLN A 281 9.58 -17.68 -15.42
C GLN A 281 9.95 -17.39 -16.88
N GLU A 282 10.31 -16.16 -17.24
CA GLU A 282 10.54 -15.81 -18.63
C GLU A 282 11.91 -16.31 -19.16
N PRO A 283 11.96 -17.26 -20.12
CA PRO A 283 13.21 -17.85 -20.60
C PRO A 283 14.14 -16.82 -21.26
N ALA A 284 13.59 -15.77 -21.88
CA ALA A 284 14.37 -14.71 -22.50
C ALA A 284 15.22 -13.92 -21.49
N ILE A 285 14.77 -13.81 -20.22
CA ILE A 285 15.53 -13.14 -19.15
C ILE A 285 16.77 -13.97 -18.80
N TYR A 286 16.60 -15.27 -18.66
CA TYR A 286 17.70 -16.19 -18.37
C TYR A 286 18.70 -16.27 -19.51
N LEU A 287 18.24 -16.23 -20.77
CA LEU A 287 19.12 -16.10 -21.93
C LEU A 287 19.91 -14.79 -21.93
N ALA A 288 19.26 -13.66 -21.62
CA ALA A 288 19.94 -12.37 -21.52
C ALA A 288 20.98 -12.37 -20.38
N ALA A 289 20.64 -12.96 -19.23
CA ALA A 289 21.55 -13.13 -18.10
C ALA A 289 22.76 -14.01 -18.46
N ALA A 290 22.55 -15.13 -19.15
CA ALA A 290 23.61 -16.01 -19.63
C ALA A 290 24.58 -15.28 -20.58
N LYS A 291 24.05 -14.44 -21.46
CA LYS A 291 24.85 -13.62 -22.39
C LYS A 291 25.69 -12.57 -21.65
N ILE A 292 25.14 -11.94 -20.60
CA ILE A 292 25.89 -11.00 -19.75
C ILE A 292 27.01 -11.73 -19.01
N ALA A 293 26.72 -12.91 -18.45
CA ALA A 293 27.70 -13.75 -17.76
C ALA A 293 28.82 -14.23 -18.71
N GLU A 294 28.50 -14.50 -19.98
CA GLU A 294 29.49 -14.81 -21.01
C GLU A 294 30.42 -13.63 -21.28
N ILE A 295 29.87 -12.41 -21.39
CA ILE A 295 30.65 -11.18 -21.61
C ILE A 295 31.55 -10.87 -20.41
N SER A 296 31.09 -11.15 -19.18
CA SER A 296 31.86 -10.94 -17.95
C SER A 296 32.86 -12.08 -17.65
N GLY A 297 32.88 -13.14 -18.44
CA GLY A 297 33.77 -14.29 -18.26
C GLY A 297 33.35 -15.25 -17.13
N ASN A 298 32.13 -15.13 -16.60
CA ASN A 298 31.62 -15.97 -15.53
C ASN A 298 30.95 -17.25 -16.06
N GLY A 299 31.77 -18.26 -16.37
CA GLY A 299 31.31 -19.53 -16.98
C GLY A 299 30.36 -20.35 -16.11
N THR A 300 30.50 -20.29 -14.78
CA THR A 300 29.62 -21.02 -13.84
C THR A 300 28.23 -20.40 -13.81
N GLU A 301 28.15 -19.07 -13.71
CA GLU A 301 26.88 -18.36 -13.75
C GLU A 301 26.16 -18.53 -15.09
N ARG A 302 26.90 -18.48 -16.21
CA ARG A 302 26.36 -18.80 -17.53
C ARG A 302 25.72 -20.20 -17.57
N ALA A 303 26.41 -21.22 -17.04
CA ALA A 303 25.88 -22.58 -17.02
C ALA A 303 24.58 -22.68 -16.22
N VAL A 304 24.54 -22.07 -15.04
CA VAL A 304 23.32 -22.01 -14.19
C VAL A 304 22.16 -21.35 -14.91
N GLN A 305 22.39 -20.23 -15.62
CA GLN A 305 21.32 -19.56 -16.36
C GLN A 305 20.83 -20.38 -17.56
N LEU A 306 21.74 -21.06 -18.28
CA LEU A 306 21.36 -21.92 -19.41
C LEU A 306 20.60 -23.17 -18.95
N ASP A 307 20.94 -23.76 -17.80
CA ASP A 307 20.20 -24.89 -17.24
C ASP A 307 18.76 -24.48 -16.87
N ARG A 308 18.55 -23.25 -16.38
CA ARG A 308 17.20 -22.71 -16.18
C ARG A 308 16.42 -22.56 -17.47
N VAL A 309 17.06 -22.08 -18.55
CA VAL A 309 16.40 -22.02 -19.88
C VAL A 309 16.00 -23.41 -20.35
N ARG A 310 16.83 -24.44 -20.11
CA ARG A 310 16.50 -25.83 -20.47
C ARG A 310 15.32 -26.37 -19.69
N GLY A 311 15.16 -25.97 -18.42
CA GLY A 311 14.00 -26.32 -17.61
C GLY A 311 12.68 -25.77 -18.18
N GLU A 312 12.72 -24.62 -18.87
CA GLU A 312 11.53 -23.94 -19.39
C GLU A 312 11.22 -24.27 -20.87
N VAL A 313 12.25 -24.49 -21.70
CA VAL A 313 12.09 -24.63 -23.18
C VAL A 313 12.53 -26.02 -23.68
N GLY A 314 13.10 -26.85 -22.80
CA GLY A 314 13.65 -28.16 -23.15
C GLY A 314 15.12 -28.13 -23.59
N GLN A 315 15.61 -29.27 -24.06
CA GLN A 315 17.04 -29.48 -24.40
C GLN A 315 17.51 -28.62 -25.58
N GLU A 316 16.62 -28.34 -26.55
CA GLU A 316 16.91 -27.53 -27.73
C GLU A 316 16.59 -26.05 -27.49
N ILE A 317 17.60 -25.29 -27.11
CA ILE A 317 17.45 -23.84 -26.92
C ILE A 317 17.52 -23.13 -28.27
N SER A 318 16.43 -22.49 -28.67
CA SER A 318 16.38 -21.57 -29.83
C SER A 318 16.24 -20.11 -29.38
N PRO A 319 17.35 -19.33 -29.31
CA PRO A 319 17.30 -17.95 -28.81
C PRO A 319 16.44 -17.02 -29.68
N VAL A 320 16.34 -17.30 -30.98
CA VAL A 320 15.56 -16.50 -31.92
C VAL A 320 14.07 -16.70 -31.70
N GLU A 321 13.63 -17.94 -31.50
CA GLU A 321 12.22 -18.26 -31.21
C GLU A 321 11.79 -17.68 -29.88
N ILE A 322 12.59 -17.87 -28.82
CA ILE A 322 12.32 -17.33 -27.49
C ILE A 322 12.16 -15.80 -27.53
N ARG A 323 13.03 -15.11 -28.28
CA ARG A 323 12.94 -13.65 -28.43
C ARG A 323 11.71 -13.22 -29.24
N ASN A 324 11.42 -13.92 -30.34
CA ASN A 324 10.26 -13.63 -31.18
C ASN A 324 8.95 -13.85 -30.41
N ASP A 325 8.87 -14.89 -29.60
CA ASP A 325 7.71 -15.19 -28.76
C ASP A 325 7.50 -14.12 -27.68
N LEU A 326 8.58 -13.67 -27.02
CA LEU A 326 8.51 -12.57 -26.08
C LEU A 326 8.06 -11.27 -26.76
N SER A 327 8.63 -10.93 -27.93
CA SER A 327 8.25 -9.74 -28.69
C SER A 327 6.79 -9.80 -29.13
N ARG A 328 6.31 -10.95 -29.60
CA ARG A 328 4.90 -11.14 -30.01
C ARG A 328 3.96 -11.00 -28.82
N ARG A 329 4.27 -11.61 -27.67
CA ARG A 329 3.48 -11.47 -26.44
C ARG A 329 3.46 -10.02 -25.96
N ALA A 330 4.59 -9.32 -26.02
CA ALA A 330 4.68 -7.90 -25.68
C ALA A 330 3.77 -7.02 -26.56
N SER A 331 3.81 -7.17 -27.89
CA SER A 331 2.92 -6.41 -28.79
C SER A 331 1.45 -6.73 -28.54
N ASN A 332 1.11 -8.00 -28.31
CA ASN A 332 -0.27 -8.42 -28.00
C ASN A 332 -0.76 -7.81 -26.68
N GLU A 333 0.04 -7.86 -25.62
CA GLU A 333 -0.29 -7.29 -24.31
C GLU A 333 -0.48 -5.76 -24.39
N LEU A 334 0.41 -5.06 -25.11
CA LEU A 334 0.31 -3.61 -25.33
C LEU A 334 -0.96 -3.23 -26.12
N ALA A 335 -1.35 -4.07 -27.09
CA ALA A 335 -2.60 -3.92 -27.84
C ALA A 335 -3.85 -4.22 -27.00
N GLY A 336 -3.69 -4.68 -25.75
CA GLY A 336 -4.78 -4.99 -24.84
C GLY A 336 -5.33 -6.41 -24.97
N ALA A 337 -4.60 -7.31 -25.63
CA ALA A 337 -4.96 -8.73 -25.63
C ALA A 337 -4.77 -9.29 -24.22
N LEU A 338 -5.74 -10.07 -23.76
CA LEU A 338 -5.62 -10.81 -22.51
C LEU A 338 -4.49 -11.84 -22.64
N PRO A 339 -3.66 -12.03 -21.61
CA PRO A 339 -2.71 -13.13 -21.61
C PRO A 339 -3.45 -14.44 -21.81
N PRO A 340 -2.89 -15.39 -22.58
CA PRO A 340 -3.47 -16.72 -22.66
C PRO A 340 -3.54 -17.31 -21.24
N PRO A 341 -4.61 -18.06 -20.92
CA PRO A 341 -4.69 -18.77 -19.65
C PRO A 341 -3.45 -19.66 -19.52
N PRO A 342 -2.86 -19.78 -18.31
CA PRO A 342 -1.70 -20.62 -18.14
C PRO A 342 -2.11 -22.07 -18.39
N ASP A 343 -1.21 -22.84 -18.98
CA ASP A 343 -1.39 -24.28 -19.05
C ASP A 343 -1.18 -24.85 -17.65
N LEU A 344 -2.30 -24.96 -16.91
CA LEU A 344 -2.33 -25.40 -15.53
C LEU A 344 -1.70 -26.78 -15.38
N ASP A 345 -1.88 -27.67 -16.35
CA ASP A 345 -1.35 -29.02 -16.31
C ASP A 345 0.19 -28.99 -16.37
N LEU A 346 0.73 -28.17 -17.28
CA LEU A 346 2.17 -27.99 -17.46
C LEU A 346 2.82 -27.27 -16.26
N GLN A 347 2.11 -26.32 -15.65
CA GLN A 347 2.55 -25.66 -14.40
C GLN A 347 2.51 -26.61 -13.21
N ILE A 348 1.49 -27.45 -13.10
CA ILE A 348 1.36 -28.46 -12.04
C ILE A 348 2.46 -29.51 -12.18
N GLU A 349 2.72 -30.02 -13.38
CA GLU A 349 3.82 -30.96 -13.65
C GLU A 349 5.18 -30.35 -13.27
N HIS A 350 5.45 -29.11 -13.71
CA HIS A 350 6.71 -28.42 -13.38
C HIS A 350 6.86 -28.17 -11.86
N HIS A 351 5.77 -27.78 -11.17
CA HIS A 351 5.79 -27.60 -9.72
C HIS A 351 5.96 -28.92 -8.96
N GLN A 352 5.33 -30.00 -9.43
CA GLN A 352 5.49 -31.34 -8.86
C GLN A 352 6.93 -31.81 -9.00
N ASP A 353 7.53 -31.71 -10.19
CA ASP A 353 8.91 -32.12 -10.44
C ASP A 353 9.90 -31.34 -9.55
N ARG A 354 9.68 -30.03 -9.43
CA ARG A 354 10.50 -29.17 -8.56
C ARG A 354 10.31 -29.50 -7.08
N PHE A 355 9.08 -29.76 -6.63
CA PHE A 355 8.79 -30.16 -5.26
C PHE A 355 9.51 -31.47 -4.89
N TRP A 356 9.47 -32.48 -5.76
CA TRP A 356 10.18 -33.74 -5.54
C TRP A 356 11.70 -33.57 -5.55
N HIS A 357 12.24 -32.71 -6.42
CA HIS A 357 13.67 -32.45 -6.51
C HIS A 357 14.22 -31.67 -5.30
N ASP A 358 13.55 -30.58 -4.91
CA ASP A 358 14.02 -29.66 -3.85
C ASP A 358 13.92 -30.30 -2.45
N TRP A 359 12.98 -31.23 -2.22
CA TRP A 359 12.79 -31.90 -0.93
C TRP A 359 13.59 -33.20 -0.75
N ASN A 360 14.38 -33.61 -1.75
CA ASN A 360 15.29 -34.77 -1.66
C ASN A 360 14.57 -36.06 -1.21
N LEU A 361 13.29 -36.22 -1.56
CA LEU A 361 12.50 -37.38 -1.18
C LEU A 361 13.02 -38.62 -1.92
N PRO A 362 13.26 -39.75 -1.23
CA PRO A 362 13.84 -40.93 -1.87
C PRO A 362 12.83 -41.59 -2.83
N GLY A 363 13.11 -41.57 -4.14
CA GLY A 363 12.39 -42.36 -5.15
C GLY A 363 11.84 -41.55 -6.33
N LYS A 364 11.00 -42.22 -7.13
CA LYS A 364 10.04 -41.62 -8.07
C LYS A 364 8.73 -41.34 -7.31
N PRO A 365 7.82 -40.47 -7.78
CA PRO A 365 6.46 -40.41 -7.22
C PRO A 365 5.91 -41.83 -7.07
N PRO A 366 5.25 -42.18 -5.94
CA PRO A 366 4.73 -43.53 -5.76
C PRO A 366 3.89 -43.91 -6.98
N GLN A 367 4.10 -45.13 -7.52
CA GLN A 367 3.21 -45.67 -8.54
C GLN A 367 1.79 -45.50 -8.02
N GLN A 368 0.89 -44.96 -8.86
CA GLN A 368 -0.50 -44.64 -8.53
C GLN A 368 -1.04 -45.55 -7.42
N LEU A 369 -1.32 -44.97 -6.26
CA LEU A 369 -1.96 -45.66 -5.15
C LEU A 369 -3.16 -46.44 -5.69
N GLU A 370 -3.20 -47.76 -5.48
CA GLU A 370 -4.30 -48.56 -5.98
C GLU A 370 -5.56 -48.24 -5.16
N VAL A 371 -6.52 -47.56 -5.78
CA VAL A 371 -7.80 -47.22 -5.14
C VAL A 371 -8.85 -48.26 -5.51
N ARG A 372 -9.36 -48.99 -4.51
CA ARG A 372 -10.43 -49.98 -4.69
C ARG A 372 -11.74 -49.46 -4.12
N LEU A 373 -12.72 -49.25 -5.00
CA LEU A 373 -14.05 -48.77 -4.62
C LEU A 373 -14.97 -49.95 -4.28
N HIS A 374 -15.77 -49.81 -3.22
CA HIS A 374 -16.75 -50.79 -2.75
C HIS A 374 -18.14 -50.15 -2.71
N GLU A 375 -19.18 -50.91 -3.02
CA GLU A 375 -20.56 -50.39 -3.08
C GLU A 375 -21.11 -50.00 -1.69
N ASN A 376 -20.70 -50.72 -0.64
CA ASN A 376 -21.10 -50.45 0.74
C ASN A 376 -20.11 -51.02 1.76
N ASN A 377 -20.23 -50.56 3.02
CA ASN A 377 -19.37 -50.99 4.13
C ASN A 377 -19.42 -52.52 4.34
N ASP A 378 -20.59 -53.16 4.16
CA ASP A 378 -20.74 -54.60 4.35
C ASP A 378 -19.97 -55.43 3.32
N GLN A 379 -19.86 -54.94 2.08
CA GLN A 379 -19.06 -55.57 1.02
C GLN A 379 -17.57 -55.39 1.32
N MET A 380 -17.16 -54.17 1.71
CA MET A 380 -15.77 -53.89 2.06
C MET A 380 -15.31 -54.74 3.25
N GLN A 381 -16.13 -54.85 4.30
CA GLN A 381 -15.84 -55.67 5.48
C GLN A 381 -15.74 -57.16 5.14
N ARG A 382 -16.60 -57.66 4.23
CA ARG A 382 -16.53 -59.06 3.75
C ARG A 382 -15.24 -59.35 2.96
N ILE A 383 -14.77 -58.40 2.17
CA ILE A 383 -13.54 -58.55 1.36
C ILE A 383 -12.29 -58.41 2.24
N LEU A 384 -12.29 -57.46 3.17
CA LEU A 384 -11.14 -57.16 4.03
C LEU A 384 -11.06 -58.06 5.27
N GLY A 385 -12.16 -58.71 5.66
CA GLY A 385 -12.23 -59.57 6.86
C GLY A 385 -12.08 -58.80 8.17
N LEU A 386 -12.25 -57.47 8.16
CA LEU A 386 -12.00 -56.58 9.28
C LEU A 386 -13.14 -55.56 9.42
N SER A 387 -13.53 -55.24 10.66
CA SER A 387 -14.44 -54.12 10.91
C SER A 387 -13.80 -52.83 10.41
N SER A 388 -14.46 -52.17 9.48
CA SER A 388 -13.95 -50.99 8.80
C SER A 388 -15.07 -49.97 8.55
N ASP A 389 -14.73 -48.69 8.70
CA ASP A 389 -15.61 -47.55 8.40
C ASP A 389 -15.64 -47.28 6.89
N SER A 390 -16.01 -46.07 6.44
CA SER A 390 -16.16 -45.72 5.02
C SER A 390 -14.86 -45.69 4.21
N ALA A 391 -13.70 -45.80 4.86
CA ALA A 391 -12.38 -45.83 4.25
C ALA A 391 -11.44 -46.80 4.98
N ARG A 392 -10.49 -47.40 4.26
CA ARG A 392 -9.39 -48.15 4.88
C ARG A 392 -8.14 -48.16 4.05
N TRP A 393 -7.00 -47.82 4.65
CA TRP A 393 -5.69 -47.95 4.02
C TRP A 393 -5.00 -49.22 4.50
N MET A 394 -4.52 -50.00 3.55
CA MET A 394 -3.79 -51.24 3.78
C MET A 394 -2.39 -51.09 3.21
N VAL A 395 -1.39 -51.43 4.02
CA VAL A 395 0.03 -51.36 3.66
C VAL A 395 0.63 -52.74 3.86
N GLU A 396 1.11 -53.36 2.80
CA GLU A 396 1.87 -54.59 2.88
C GLU A 396 3.37 -54.26 3.02
N LEU A 397 3.96 -54.70 4.13
CA LEU A 397 5.36 -54.48 4.45
C LEU A 397 6.14 -55.79 4.37
N HIS A 398 7.33 -55.76 3.78
CA HIS A 398 8.29 -56.86 3.82
C HIS A 398 9.67 -56.36 4.14
N TYR A 399 10.28 -56.92 5.19
CA TYR A 399 11.51 -56.43 5.80
C TYR A 399 11.54 -54.92 6.08
N GLY A 400 10.39 -54.35 6.46
CA GLY A 400 10.26 -52.92 6.77
C GLY A 400 10.20 -51.99 5.55
N GLN A 401 10.18 -52.55 4.34
CA GLN A 401 9.92 -51.81 3.11
C GLN A 401 8.48 -52.05 2.67
N THR A 402 7.80 -51.00 2.22
CA THR A 402 6.46 -51.11 1.65
C THR A 402 6.52 -51.77 0.27
N ILE A 403 5.79 -52.87 0.09
CA ILE A 403 5.65 -53.53 -1.21
C ILE A 403 4.37 -53.07 -1.91
N ASP A 404 3.28 -52.93 -1.17
CA ASP A 404 1.97 -52.62 -1.73
C ASP A 404 1.19 -51.69 -0.81
N GLU A 405 0.49 -50.74 -1.41
CA GLU A 405 -0.37 -49.76 -0.75
C GLU A 405 -1.71 -49.71 -1.48
N THR A 406 -2.78 -50.13 -0.80
CA THR A 406 -4.13 -50.11 -1.35
C THR A 406 -5.05 -49.29 -0.47
N LEU A 407 -5.80 -48.37 -1.06
CA LEU A 407 -6.83 -47.59 -0.39
C LEU A 407 -8.21 -48.10 -0.78
N HIS A 408 -8.97 -48.58 0.20
CA HIS A 408 -10.33 -49.08 0.03
C HIS A 408 -11.33 -47.99 0.44
N LEU A 409 -12.29 -47.66 -0.43
CA LEU A 409 -13.25 -46.58 -0.21
C LEU A 409 -14.69 -47.01 -0.53
N VAL A 410 -15.66 -46.50 0.22
CA VAL A 410 -17.10 -46.59 -0.09
C VAL A 410 -17.59 -45.22 -0.58
N PRO A 411 -17.92 -45.04 -1.87
CA PRO A 411 -18.18 -43.73 -2.49
C PRO A 411 -19.38 -42.97 -1.92
N ASP A 412 -20.45 -43.69 -1.54
CA ASP A 412 -21.73 -43.10 -1.11
C ASP A 412 -21.80 -42.85 0.42
N ALA A 413 -20.74 -43.17 1.15
CA ALA A 413 -20.67 -42.90 2.58
C ALA A 413 -20.20 -41.46 2.82
N PRO A 414 -20.75 -40.73 3.81
CA PRO A 414 -20.32 -39.36 4.08
C PRO A 414 -18.88 -39.36 4.59
N PHE A 415 -17.94 -39.04 3.71
CA PHE A 415 -16.68 -38.42 4.14
C PHE A 415 -17.03 -37.07 4.75
N LEU A 416 -16.37 -36.71 5.84
CA LEU A 416 -16.58 -35.41 6.49
C LEU A 416 -16.37 -34.31 5.44
N ASP A 417 -17.44 -33.58 5.13
CA ASP A 417 -17.39 -32.45 4.19
C ASP A 417 -16.54 -31.34 4.80
N GLN A 418 -15.50 -30.90 4.09
CA GLN A 418 -14.69 -29.77 4.55
C GLN A 418 -15.49 -28.45 4.62
N ASP A 419 -16.63 -28.35 3.93
CA ASP A 419 -17.53 -27.20 4.09
C ASP A 419 -18.28 -27.25 5.44
N ALA A 420 -18.33 -28.41 6.10
CA ALA A 420 -19.01 -28.62 7.40
C ALA A 420 -18.04 -28.71 8.60
N LEU A 421 -16.75 -28.94 8.37
CA LEU A 421 -15.73 -29.11 9.42
C LEU A 421 -14.43 -28.36 9.10
N PRO A 422 -13.85 -27.64 10.08
CA PRO A 422 -12.52 -27.03 9.94
C PRO A 422 -11.46 -28.03 9.45
N ARG A 423 -10.58 -27.58 8.55
CA ARG A 423 -9.59 -28.42 7.84
C ARG A 423 -8.68 -29.19 8.80
N GLU A 424 -8.35 -28.59 9.94
CA GLU A 424 -7.48 -29.16 10.97
C GLU A 424 -8.18 -30.27 11.74
N LEU A 425 -9.48 -30.12 12.01
CA LEU A 425 -10.31 -31.19 12.60
C LEU A 425 -10.50 -32.34 11.60
N PHE A 426 -10.64 -32.01 10.32
CA PHE A 426 -10.69 -33.00 9.24
C PHE A 426 -9.37 -33.79 9.15
N ARG A 427 -8.21 -33.11 9.05
CA ARG A 427 -6.87 -33.73 9.01
C ARG A 427 -6.60 -34.63 10.21
N ASN A 428 -6.94 -34.17 11.41
CA ASN A 428 -6.80 -34.96 12.63
C ASN A 428 -7.73 -36.19 12.67
N ALA A 429 -8.87 -36.15 11.96
CA ALA A 429 -9.79 -37.27 11.86
C ALA A 429 -9.39 -38.30 10.79
N LEU A 430 -8.63 -37.89 9.76
CA LEU A 430 -8.30 -38.75 8.60
C LEU A 430 -7.60 -40.05 8.99
N ALA A 431 -6.60 -40.01 9.88
CA ALA A 431 -5.89 -41.21 10.30
C ALA A 431 -6.85 -42.24 10.94
N ASN A 432 -7.82 -41.76 11.72
CA ASN A 432 -8.83 -42.61 12.36
C ASN A 432 -9.85 -43.13 11.34
N ILE A 433 -10.35 -42.27 10.44
CA ILE A 433 -11.32 -42.63 9.38
C ILE A 433 -10.76 -43.73 8.47
N VAL A 434 -9.47 -43.66 8.17
CA VAL A 434 -8.77 -44.58 7.26
C VAL A 434 -8.22 -45.81 8.01
N GLY A 435 -8.44 -45.90 9.33
CA GLY A 435 -8.04 -47.03 10.16
C GLY A 435 -6.53 -47.15 10.39
N SER A 436 -5.79 -46.05 10.23
CA SER A 436 -4.35 -45.97 10.50
C SER A 436 -4.10 -45.64 11.97
N SER A 437 -3.24 -46.43 12.62
CA SER A 437 -2.76 -46.16 13.99
C SER A 437 -1.59 -45.15 14.04
N ARG A 438 -1.15 -44.66 12.89
CA ARG A 438 -0.05 -43.71 12.71
C ARG A 438 -0.50 -42.52 11.85
N TRP A 439 0.30 -41.45 11.91
CA TRP A 439 0.18 -40.29 11.02
C TRP A 439 0.20 -40.76 9.56
N LEU A 440 -0.70 -40.21 8.74
CA LEU A 440 -0.74 -40.50 7.31
C LEU A 440 0.48 -39.85 6.63
N PRO A 441 1.00 -40.43 5.54
CA PRO A 441 1.98 -39.74 4.71
C PRO A 441 1.40 -38.40 4.21
N PRO A 442 2.18 -37.29 4.21
CA PRO A 442 1.67 -35.96 3.85
C PRO A 442 1.00 -35.90 2.47
N TRP A 443 1.47 -36.67 1.49
CA TRP A 443 0.89 -36.72 0.16
C TRP A 443 -0.50 -37.39 0.14
N LEU A 444 -0.73 -38.42 0.98
CA LEU A 444 -2.01 -39.13 1.07
C LEU A 444 -3.02 -38.29 1.85
N GLU A 445 -2.55 -37.61 2.88
CA GLU A 445 -3.33 -36.64 3.65
C GLU A 445 -3.82 -35.50 2.74
N GLU A 446 -2.95 -34.90 1.94
CA GLU A 446 -3.33 -33.85 0.98
C GLU A 446 -4.23 -34.38 -0.14
N GLY A 447 -4.00 -35.60 -0.63
CA GLY A 447 -4.87 -36.24 -1.63
C GLY A 447 -6.29 -36.47 -1.13
N LEU A 448 -6.45 -36.99 0.10
CA LEU A 448 -7.75 -37.17 0.75
C LEU A 448 -8.40 -35.82 1.07
N CYS A 449 -7.61 -34.82 1.49
CA CYS A 449 -8.09 -33.45 1.66
C CYS A 449 -8.58 -32.83 0.35
N ALA A 450 -7.96 -33.13 -0.79
CA ALA A 450 -8.39 -32.64 -2.09
C ALA A 450 -9.71 -33.28 -2.55
N ILE A 451 -9.88 -34.59 -2.32
CA ILE A 451 -11.10 -35.35 -2.69
C ILE A 451 -12.30 -34.94 -1.83
N SER A 452 -12.06 -34.62 -0.56
CA SER A 452 -13.07 -34.16 0.41
C SER A 452 -13.34 -32.65 0.37
N ARG A 453 -12.74 -31.90 -0.58
CA ARG A 453 -13.04 -30.47 -0.75
C ARG A 453 -14.49 -30.30 -1.15
N GLY A 454 -15.23 -29.59 -0.31
CA GLY A 454 -16.58 -29.17 -0.60
C GLY A 454 -16.66 -28.13 -1.73
N GLN A 455 -17.89 -27.82 -2.14
CA GLN A 455 -18.16 -26.95 -3.28
C GLN A 455 -17.71 -25.51 -3.03
N LEU A 456 -17.78 -25.03 -1.78
CA LEU A 456 -17.38 -23.68 -1.40
C LEU A 456 -15.85 -23.51 -1.42
N ALA A 457 -15.11 -24.46 -0.83
CA ALA A 457 -13.64 -24.46 -0.86
C ALA A 457 -13.11 -24.47 -2.31
N ARG A 458 -13.73 -25.27 -3.19
CA ARG A 458 -13.37 -25.34 -4.61
C ARG A 458 -13.63 -24.04 -5.36
N MET A 459 -14.74 -23.36 -5.09
CA MET A 459 -15.05 -22.06 -5.71
C MET A 459 -14.08 -20.96 -5.25
N ARG A 460 -13.71 -20.95 -3.96
CA ARG A 460 -12.72 -20.02 -3.40
C ARG A 460 -11.36 -20.17 -4.08
N ASP A 461 -10.86 -21.41 -4.21
CA ASP A 461 -9.54 -21.67 -4.79
C ASP A 461 -9.50 -21.25 -6.28
N LEU A 462 -10.58 -21.51 -7.02
CA LEU A 462 -10.73 -21.04 -8.40
C LEU A 462 -10.72 -19.51 -8.51
N GLN A 463 -11.35 -18.80 -7.58
CA GLN A 463 -11.33 -17.34 -7.56
C GLN A 463 -9.96 -16.76 -7.21
N LEU A 464 -9.25 -17.36 -6.25
CA LEU A 464 -7.89 -16.98 -5.88
C LEU A 464 -6.91 -17.21 -7.03
N LEU A 465 -7.01 -18.36 -7.72
CA LEU A 465 -6.21 -18.65 -8.91
C LEU A 465 -6.53 -17.70 -10.06
N GLN A 466 -7.82 -17.38 -10.30
CA GLN A 466 -8.21 -16.39 -11.30
C GLN A 466 -7.69 -14.98 -10.98
N ARG A 467 -7.66 -14.60 -9.70
CA ARG A 467 -7.16 -13.30 -9.24
C ARG A 467 -5.64 -13.24 -9.31
N ALA A 468 -4.94 -14.27 -8.86
CA ALA A 468 -3.50 -14.40 -8.97
C ALA A 468 -3.06 -14.42 -10.45
N HIS A 469 -3.82 -15.08 -11.32
CA HIS A 469 -3.59 -15.05 -12.76
C HIS A 469 -3.77 -13.65 -13.36
N LYS A 470 -4.81 -12.90 -12.95
CA LYS A 470 -5.03 -11.50 -13.38
C LYS A 470 -3.91 -10.56 -12.92
N LEU A 471 -3.40 -10.76 -11.70
CA LEU A 471 -2.41 -9.87 -11.08
C LEU A 471 -0.97 -10.30 -11.35
N GLY A 472 -0.76 -11.53 -11.85
CA GLY A 472 0.56 -12.08 -12.14
C GLY A 472 1.38 -12.46 -10.90
N ASN A 473 0.81 -12.35 -9.69
CA ASN A 473 1.38 -12.74 -8.40
C ASN A 473 0.24 -13.17 -7.45
N LEU A 474 0.54 -14.04 -6.49
CA LEU A 474 -0.31 -14.25 -5.31
C LEU A 474 -0.24 -12.97 -4.43
N PRO A 475 -1.36 -12.51 -3.84
CA PRO A 475 -1.37 -11.29 -3.01
C PRO A 475 -0.41 -11.44 -1.81
N GLU A 476 0.37 -10.39 -1.53
CA GLU A 476 1.25 -10.34 -0.36
C GLU A 476 0.42 -10.20 0.93
N ILE A 477 0.91 -10.79 2.03
CA ILE A 477 0.25 -10.82 3.35
C ILE A 477 -0.05 -9.39 3.86
N THR A 478 0.79 -8.42 3.51
CA THR A 478 0.62 -7.00 3.84
C THR A 478 -0.62 -6.38 3.21
N ASP A 479 -1.04 -6.84 2.03
CA ASP A 479 -2.24 -6.34 1.35
C ASP A 479 -3.52 -6.77 2.09
N LEU A 480 -3.48 -7.79 2.96
CA LEU A 480 -4.62 -8.18 3.78
C LEU A 480 -4.84 -7.24 4.97
N LEU A 481 -3.82 -6.49 5.41
CA LEU A 481 -3.89 -5.61 6.58
C LEU A 481 -4.50 -4.24 6.26
N ASP A 482 -4.37 -3.79 5.03
CA ASP A 482 -4.88 -2.50 4.56
C ASP A 482 -6.30 -2.59 3.97
N ILE A 483 -6.89 -3.79 3.96
CA ILE A 483 -8.24 -4.02 3.44
C ILE A 483 -9.28 -3.56 4.47
N GLU A 484 -9.92 -2.41 4.22
CA GLU A 484 -11.13 -1.96 4.94
C GLU A 484 -12.34 -2.82 4.51
N VAL A 485 -12.43 -4.05 5.01
CA VAL A 485 -13.58 -4.95 4.80
C VAL A 485 -14.25 -5.28 6.13
N ALA A 486 -15.57 -5.41 6.11
CA ALA A 486 -16.36 -5.72 7.31
C ALA A 486 -15.96 -7.11 7.87
N ILE A 487 -15.88 -7.24 9.21
CA ILE A 487 -15.51 -8.48 9.91
C ILE A 487 -16.45 -9.67 9.55
N GLU A 488 -17.64 -9.38 9.06
CA GLU A 488 -18.65 -10.35 8.60
C GLU A 488 -18.35 -10.91 7.19
N ASP A 489 -17.35 -10.38 6.48
CA ASP A 489 -16.94 -10.89 5.17
C ASP A 489 -16.18 -12.22 5.33
N GLU A 490 -16.82 -13.31 4.92
CA GLU A 490 -16.30 -14.67 5.02
C GLU A 490 -14.97 -14.86 4.27
N LEU A 491 -14.72 -14.08 3.21
CA LEU A 491 -13.50 -14.17 2.41
C LEU A 491 -12.31 -13.53 3.14
N TYR A 492 -12.56 -12.41 3.82
CA TYR A 492 -11.59 -11.79 4.73
C TYR A 492 -11.30 -12.70 5.93
N ARG A 493 -12.36 -13.27 6.53
CA ARG A 493 -12.25 -14.21 7.64
C ARG A 493 -11.45 -15.46 7.29
N ALA A 494 -11.69 -16.04 6.10
CA ALA A 494 -10.97 -17.21 5.61
C ALA A 494 -9.49 -16.90 5.32
N ALA A 495 -9.18 -15.73 4.76
CA ALA A 495 -7.80 -15.31 4.52
C ALA A 495 -7.02 -15.12 5.84
N CYS A 496 -7.64 -14.49 6.84
CA CYS A 496 -7.08 -14.39 8.19
C CYS A 496 -6.91 -15.78 8.84
N GLY A 497 -7.85 -16.71 8.63
CA GLY A 497 -7.75 -18.10 9.12
C GLY A 497 -6.57 -18.86 8.52
N SER A 498 -6.37 -18.80 7.20
CA SER A 498 -5.22 -19.44 6.53
C SER A 498 -3.89 -18.81 6.93
N LEU A 499 -3.87 -17.50 7.23
CA LEU A 499 -2.68 -16.84 7.74
C LEU A 499 -2.31 -17.34 9.15
N ILE A 500 -3.31 -17.53 10.01
CA ILE A 500 -3.12 -18.13 11.35
C ILE A 500 -2.57 -19.56 11.23
N GLU A 501 -3.11 -20.38 10.32
CA GLU A 501 -2.64 -21.75 10.07
C GLU A 501 -1.16 -21.76 9.66
N TRP A 502 -0.76 -20.87 8.73
CA TRP A 502 0.63 -20.71 8.33
C TRP A 502 1.54 -20.24 9.49
N ILE A 503 1.09 -19.27 10.27
CA ILE A 503 1.84 -18.72 11.42
C ILE A 503 2.11 -19.80 12.47
N ILE A 504 1.11 -20.65 12.75
CA ILE A 504 1.19 -21.68 13.79
C ILE A 504 1.94 -22.92 13.31
N CYS A 505 1.72 -23.35 12.05
CA CYS A 505 2.21 -24.64 11.57
C CYS A 505 3.52 -24.58 10.79
N ASP A 506 3.80 -23.48 10.08
CA ASP A 506 4.84 -23.44 9.05
C ASP A 506 5.96 -22.44 9.33
N VAL A 507 5.85 -21.60 10.37
CA VAL A 507 6.89 -20.62 10.72
C VAL A 507 8.10 -21.33 11.36
N PRO A 508 9.30 -21.16 10.79
CA PRO A 508 10.51 -21.71 11.38
C PRO A 508 10.75 -21.18 12.81
N PRO A 509 11.15 -22.04 13.77
CA PRO A 509 11.40 -21.67 15.17
C PRO A 509 12.33 -20.47 15.36
N ALA A 510 13.26 -20.27 14.42
CA ALA A 510 14.25 -19.19 14.46
C ALA A 510 13.66 -17.80 14.18
N LEU A 511 12.52 -17.73 13.48
CA LEU A 511 11.85 -16.48 13.11
C LEU A 511 10.68 -16.14 14.06
N LEU A 512 10.30 -17.09 14.91
CA LEU A 512 9.20 -16.95 15.87
C LEU A 512 9.35 -15.73 16.81
N PRO A 513 10.53 -15.42 17.40
CA PRO A 513 10.66 -14.28 18.30
C PRO A 513 10.41 -12.93 17.62
N ASP A 514 10.88 -12.76 16.39
CA ASP A 514 10.70 -11.53 15.61
C ASP A 514 9.24 -11.41 15.13
N LEU A 515 8.63 -12.53 14.73
CA LEU A 515 7.22 -12.59 14.32
C LEU A 515 6.26 -12.37 15.51
N LEU A 516 6.58 -12.89 16.70
CA LEU A 516 5.84 -12.61 17.93
C LEU A 516 5.91 -11.13 18.31
N LEU A 517 7.05 -10.48 18.06
CA LEU A 517 7.21 -9.04 18.25
C LEU A 517 6.35 -8.25 17.25
N GLN A 518 6.31 -8.66 15.98
CA GLN A 518 5.43 -8.04 14.97
C GLN A 518 3.94 -8.24 15.28
N LEU A 519 3.54 -9.46 15.68
CA LEU A 519 2.16 -9.78 16.08
C LEU A 519 1.69 -8.93 17.27
N THR A 520 2.59 -8.64 18.22
CA THR A 520 2.29 -7.84 19.42
C THR A 520 2.38 -6.34 19.22
N GLU A 521 3.36 -5.84 18.45
CA GLU A 521 3.62 -4.40 18.28
C GLU A 521 2.84 -3.76 17.12
N GLU A 522 2.51 -4.52 16.06
CA GLU A 522 1.87 -4.00 14.84
C GLU A 522 0.33 -4.16 14.85
N GLY A 523 -0.26 -4.70 15.93
CA GLY A 523 -1.72 -4.85 16.07
C GLY A 523 -2.36 -5.97 15.22
N LEU A 524 -1.53 -6.77 14.54
CA LEU A 524 -1.93 -7.92 13.75
C LEU A 524 -2.68 -8.95 14.60
N GLU A 525 -2.23 -9.21 15.84
CA GLU A 525 -2.92 -10.14 16.74
C GLU A 525 -4.34 -9.69 17.10
N GLN A 526 -4.54 -8.40 17.38
CA GLN A 526 -5.86 -7.87 17.72
C GLN A 526 -6.82 -8.01 16.53
N THR A 527 -6.30 -7.86 15.31
CA THR A 527 -7.08 -7.99 14.08
C THR A 527 -7.42 -9.45 13.79
N LEU A 528 -6.43 -10.35 13.88
CA LEU A 528 -6.61 -11.79 13.68
C LEU A 528 -7.56 -12.38 14.72
N SER A 529 -7.35 -12.08 16.01
CA SER A 529 -8.20 -12.55 17.10
C SER A 529 -9.64 -12.03 17.00
N ALA A 530 -9.84 -10.76 16.61
CA ALA A 530 -11.18 -10.21 16.43
C ALA A 530 -11.94 -10.85 15.25
N VAL A 531 -11.24 -11.26 14.20
CA VAL A 531 -11.84 -11.80 12.96
C VAL A 531 -12.08 -13.32 13.05
N THR A 532 -11.09 -14.07 13.52
CA THR A 532 -11.13 -15.55 13.54
C THR A 532 -11.54 -16.12 14.91
N GLY A 533 -11.41 -15.33 15.98
CA GLY A 533 -11.66 -15.79 17.36
C GLY A 533 -10.53 -16.64 17.95
N ALA A 534 -9.45 -16.87 17.20
CA ALA A 534 -8.27 -17.60 17.68
C ALA A 534 -7.31 -16.66 18.40
N ASP A 535 -6.75 -17.11 19.52
CA ASP A 535 -5.74 -16.38 20.30
C ASP A 535 -4.35 -16.89 19.87
N THR A 536 -3.91 -16.42 18.71
CA THR A 536 -2.71 -16.87 17.98
C THR A 536 -1.45 -16.80 18.85
N LEU A 537 -1.33 -15.73 19.66
CA LEU A 537 -0.22 -15.59 20.63
C LEU A 537 -0.29 -16.65 21.73
N HIS A 538 -1.48 -16.95 22.24
CA HIS A 538 -1.66 -17.97 23.27
C HIS A 538 -1.33 -19.37 22.74
N GLU A 539 -1.76 -19.71 21.53
CA GLU A 539 -1.51 -21.03 20.92
C GLU A 539 -0.03 -21.25 20.59
N LEU A 540 0.64 -20.24 20.04
CA LEU A 540 2.09 -20.26 19.81
C LEU A 540 2.88 -20.41 21.13
N GLN A 541 2.46 -19.72 22.19
CA GLN A 541 3.06 -19.89 23.52
C GLN A 541 2.85 -21.29 24.08
N GLN A 542 1.67 -21.87 23.92
CA GLN A 542 1.38 -23.24 24.37
C GLN A 542 2.21 -24.28 23.59
N ASP A 543 2.36 -24.14 22.28
CA ASP A 543 3.11 -25.10 21.47
C ASP A 543 4.64 -24.97 21.64
N TRP A 544 5.13 -23.77 21.95
CA TRP A 544 6.51 -23.57 22.41
C TRP A 544 6.74 -24.21 23.80
N ILE A 545 5.85 -23.98 24.77
CA ILE A 545 5.94 -24.59 26.12
C ILE A 545 5.84 -26.13 26.06
N ARG A 546 5.03 -26.67 25.13
CA ARG A 546 4.88 -28.13 24.91
C ARG A 546 6.03 -28.76 24.15
N GLY A 547 7.00 -27.98 23.66
CA GLY A 547 8.20 -28.48 22.99
C GLY A 547 7.94 -29.12 21.62
N LYS A 548 6.81 -28.82 20.96
CA LYS A 548 6.50 -29.29 19.60
C LYS A 548 7.34 -28.58 18.53
N ILE A 549 7.84 -27.40 18.86
CA ILE A 549 8.76 -26.62 18.04
C ILE A 549 10.18 -26.94 18.50
N THR A 550 10.78 -28.01 17.96
CA THR A 550 12.21 -28.30 18.18
C THR A 550 13.02 -27.77 17.01
N GLY A 551 13.89 -26.79 17.29
CA GLY A 551 14.87 -26.33 16.32
C GLY A 551 15.87 -27.44 16.01
N ARG A 552 15.84 -27.93 14.76
CA ARG A 552 17.00 -28.49 14.10
C ARG A 552 17.19 -27.80 12.76
#